data_AF-A0A117R4J4-F1
#
_entry.id   AF-A0A117R4J4-F1
#
_cell.length_a   1.000
_cell.length_b   1.000
_cell.length_c   1.000
_cell.angle_alpha   90.00
_cell.angle_beta   90.00
_cell.angle_gamma   90.00
#
_symmetry.space_group_name_H-M   'P 1'
#
loop_
_entity.id
_entity.type
_entity.pdbx_description
1 polymer ?
#
loop_
_entity_poly.entity_id
_entity_poly.type
_entity_poly.pdbx_seq_one_letter_code
_entity_poly.pdbx_strand_id
1 'polypeptide(L)'
;MPQLVDRAMMESVFSPERLVTLEEAKLPRELHESARRILTGVGLPDDRSSFFVLDGALFEGETPDKFRRCAELRHFSDYKEMPEGWENWLVLGEIFYDAVVLDPLSGTVYCLPDGEPGTYPINQSLDSFVYFAYLLELERPNYDFTVSDEIPDSEGVAMSLRERMRRADPLPFEGVEPAWSEEFDWEADDAPRMPAWDVVLSNVYESIG
;
A
#
# COMPACT_ATOMS: atom_id res chain seq x y z
N MET A 1 7.09 3.54 -17.00
CA MET A 1 7.09 4.79 -16.23
C MET A 1 8.50 5.06 -15.72
N PRO A 2 8.90 6.32 -15.50
CA PRO A 2 10.17 6.62 -14.84
C PRO A 2 10.17 6.06 -13.41
N GLN A 3 11.35 5.72 -12.91
CA GLN A 3 11.54 5.27 -11.53
C GLN A 3 11.13 6.37 -10.54
N LEU A 4 10.27 6.02 -9.57
CA LEU A 4 9.78 6.97 -8.55
C LEU A 4 10.60 6.92 -7.27
N VAL A 5 10.99 5.72 -6.83
CA VAL A 5 11.84 5.52 -5.63
C VAL A 5 13.13 4.81 -5.97
N ASP A 6 14.17 5.13 -5.21
CA ASP A 6 15.40 4.36 -5.14
C ASP A 6 15.74 4.00 -3.68
N ARG A 7 16.79 3.17 -3.51
CA ARG A 7 17.21 2.71 -2.19
C ARG A 7 17.62 3.86 -1.26
N ALA A 8 18.32 4.86 -1.79
CA ALA A 8 18.82 5.98 -0.98
C ALA A 8 17.67 6.86 -0.48
N MET A 9 16.63 7.03 -1.31
CA MET A 9 15.39 7.71 -0.92
C MET A 9 14.66 6.93 0.18
N MET A 10 14.49 5.62 0.05
CA MET A 10 13.86 4.82 1.10
C MET A 10 14.67 4.84 2.42
N GLU A 11 16.00 4.76 2.34
CA GLU A 11 16.89 4.81 3.50
C GLU A 11 16.93 6.18 4.20
N SER A 12 16.37 7.24 3.59
CA SER A 12 16.28 8.55 4.25
C SER A 12 15.16 8.62 5.29
N VAL A 13 14.19 7.69 5.24
CA VAL A 13 13.03 7.65 6.14
C VAL A 13 12.89 6.31 6.87
N PHE A 14 13.30 5.20 6.25
CA PHE A 14 13.36 3.88 6.88
C PHE A 14 14.80 3.48 7.16
N SER A 15 15.07 2.84 8.31
CA SER A 15 16.40 2.28 8.54
C SER A 15 16.65 1.11 7.56
N PRO A 16 17.91 0.84 7.15
CA PRO A 16 18.22 -0.21 6.18
C PRO A 16 17.67 -1.60 6.56
N GLU A 17 17.54 -1.88 7.86
CA GLU A 17 17.04 -3.13 8.43
C GLU A 17 15.51 -3.24 8.34
N ARG A 18 14.80 -2.12 8.19
CA ARG A 18 13.35 -2.06 7.96
C ARG A 18 12.99 -2.10 6.48
N LEU A 19 13.94 -2.38 5.60
CA LEU A 19 13.72 -2.47 4.17
C LEU A 19 14.02 -3.88 3.67
N VAL A 20 12.96 -4.67 3.51
CA VAL A 20 13.04 -6.08 3.13
C VAL A 20 13.27 -6.23 1.64
N THR A 21 14.34 -6.92 1.27
CA THR A 21 14.62 -7.37 -0.09
C THR A 21 14.65 -8.89 -0.15
N LEU A 22 14.43 -9.44 -1.34
CA LEU A 22 14.47 -10.86 -1.62
C LEU A 22 15.61 -11.21 -2.56
N GLU A 23 16.11 -12.43 -2.41
CA GLU A 23 17.03 -13.01 -3.38
C GLU A 23 16.31 -13.24 -4.72
N GLU A 24 16.95 -12.86 -5.82
CA GLU A 24 16.42 -13.00 -7.19
C GLU A 24 15.90 -14.42 -7.48
N ALA A 25 16.58 -15.45 -6.96
CA ALA A 25 16.21 -16.86 -7.14
C ALA A 25 14.85 -17.24 -6.51
N LYS A 26 14.35 -16.43 -5.58
CA LYS A 26 13.08 -16.64 -4.88
C LYS A 26 11.91 -15.88 -5.51
N LEU A 27 12.18 -15.02 -6.49
CA LEU A 27 11.15 -14.27 -7.20
C LEU A 27 10.56 -15.10 -8.36
N PRO A 28 9.26 -14.95 -8.67
CA PRO A 28 8.68 -15.53 -9.88
C PRO A 28 9.41 -15.06 -11.13
N ARG A 29 9.52 -15.92 -12.15
CA ARG A 29 10.23 -15.58 -13.40
C ARG A 29 9.49 -14.51 -14.19
N GLU A 30 8.17 -14.56 -14.12
CA GLU A 30 7.24 -13.71 -14.84
C GLU A 30 7.05 -12.35 -14.15
N LEU A 31 7.71 -12.11 -13.02
CA LEU A 31 7.61 -10.87 -12.27
C LEU A 31 8.04 -9.66 -13.11
N HIS A 32 7.14 -8.68 -13.18
CA HIS A 32 7.30 -7.42 -13.87
C HIS A 32 8.61 -6.72 -13.45
N GLU A 33 9.32 -6.13 -14.42
CA GLU A 33 10.67 -5.60 -14.23
C GLU A 33 10.75 -4.55 -13.11
N SER A 34 9.79 -3.63 -13.05
CA SER A 34 9.75 -2.60 -11.99
C SER A 34 9.58 -3.22 -10.60
N ALA A 35 8.70 -4.20 -10.45
CA ALA A 35 8.49 -4.89 -9.19
C ALA A 35 9.74 -5.69 -8.80
N ARG A 36 10.38 -6.37 -9.75
CA ARG A 36 11.64 -7.09 -9.54
C ARG A 36 12.74 -6.16 -9.00
N ARG A 37 12.90 -4.97 -9.60
CA ARG A 37 13.86 -3.95 -9.14
C ARG A 37 13.58 -3.52 -7.70
N ILE A 38 12.31 -3.30 -7.35
CA ILE A 38 11.93 -2.96 -5.98
C ILE A 38 12.30 -4.10 -5.03
N LEU A 39 11.82 -5.32 -5.31
CA LEU A 39 11.98 -6.46 -4.41
C LEU A 39 13.43 -6.92 -4.23
N THR A 40 14.33 -6.65 -5.18
CA THR A 40 15.75 -7.05 -5.07
C THR A 40 16.69 -5.94 -4.64
N GLY A 41 16.36 -4.67 -4.95
CA GLY A 41 17.30 -3.55 -4.80
C GLY A 41 16.83 -2.43 -3.88
N VAL A 42 15.56 -2.04 -3.92
CA VAL A 42 15.03 -0.92 -3.12
C VAL A 42 14.54 -1.43 -1.76
N GLY A 43 13.71 -2.45 -1.78
CA GLY A 43 13.07 -3.07 -0.62
C GLY A 43 11.69 -2.52 -0.32
N LEU A 44 10.88 -3.33 0.36
CA LEU A 44 9.59 -2.92 0.94
C LEU A 44 9.77 -2.51 2.39
N PRO A 45 9.05 -1.49 2.88
CA PRO A 45 9.09 -1.14 4.30
C PRO A 45 8.45 -2.24 5.14
N ASP A 46 9.15 -2.64 6.21
CA ASP A 46 8.70 -3.54 7.27
C ASP A 46 8.71 -2.76 8.59
N ASP A 47 7.65 -1.99 8.79
CA ASP A 47 7.42 -1.19 9.99
C ASP A 47 5.97 -1.34 10.43
N ARG A 48 5.77 -2.01 11.57
CA ARG A 48 4.43 -2.26 12.15
C ARG A 48 3.71 -1.01 12.62
N SER A 49 4.41 0.12 12.67
CA SER A 49 3.84 1.41 13.03
C SER A 49 3.47 2.26 11.80
N SER A 50 3.74 1.78 10.59
CA SER A 50 3.29 2.40 9.34
C SER A 50 1.93 1.85 8.90
N PHE A 51 1.21 2.58 8.04
CA PHE A 51 -0.09 2.15 7.52
C PHE A 51 -0.05 0.85 6.70
N PHE A 52 1.06 0.62 5.99
CA PHE A 52 1.32 -0.67 5.33
C PHE A 52 2.15 -1.54 6.25
N VAL A 53 1.65 -2.72 6.56
CA VAL A 53 2.36 -3.74 7.34
C VAL A 53 2.72 -4.88 6.41
N LEU A 54 4.02 -5.06 6.19
CA LEU A 54 4.55 -6.21 5.47
C LEU A 54 4.16 -7.49 6.22
N ASP A 55 3.61 -8.46 5.49
CA ASP A 55 3.18 -9.76 6.07
C ASP A 55 2.31 -9.59 7.32
N GLY A 56 1.24 -8.79 7.21
CA GLY A 56 0.29 -8.46 8.27
C GLY A 56 -0.42 -9.65 8.95
N ALA A 57 -1.67 -9.48 9.37
CA ALA A 57 -2.40 -10.46 10.18
C ALA A 57 -2.46 -11.87 9.55
N LEU A 58 -2.41 -11.98 8.22
CA LEU A 58 -2.36 -13.25 7.50
C LEU A 58 -1.09 -14.09 7.76
N PHE A 59 -0.04 -13.48 8.34
CA PHE A 59 1.29 -14.08 8.50
C PHE A 59 1.95 -13.74 9.84
N GLU A 60 1.17 -13.24 10.83
CA GLU A 60 1.71 -12.73 12.09
C GLU A 60 2.73 -13.70 12.73
N GLY A 61 4.00 -13.28 12.79
CA GLY A 61 5.09 -14.05 13.39
C GLY A 61 6.04 -14.74 12.40
N GLU A 62 5.85 -14.57 11.09
CA GLU A 62 6.77 -15.05 10.05
C GLU A 62 7.40 -13.87 9.29
N THR A 63 8.72 -13.86 9.11
CA THR A 63 9.36 -13.03 8.07
C THR A 63 9.42 -13.88 6.80
N PRO A 64 8.85 -13.44 5.67
CA PRO A 64 8.77 -14.27 4.48
C PRO A 64 10.18 -14.48 3.93
N ASP A 65 10.56 -15.75 3.83
CA ASP A 65 11.69 -16.11 2.99
C ASP A 65 11.33 -16.02 1.50
N LYS A 66 10.02 -15.97 1.16
CA LYS A 66 9.41 -15.73 -0.15
C LYS A 66 7.97 -15.20 0.02
N PHE A 67 7.46 -14.43 -0.94
CA PHE A 67 6.03 -14.08 -0.97
C PHE A 67 5.17 -15.30 -1.33
N ARG A 68 4.06 -15.48 -0.61
CA ARG A 68 3.07 -16.52 -0.91
C ARG A 68 2.14 -16.06 -2.02
N ARG A 69 1.61 -17.02 -2.77
CA ARG A 69 0.57 -16.75 -3.76
C ARG A 69 -0.80 -16.75 -3.10
N CYS A 70 -1.75 -15.99 -3.65
CA CYS A 70 -3.11 -15.97 -3.13
C CYS A 70 -3.73 -17.38 -3.06
N ALA A 71 -3.53 -18.24 -4.07
CA ALA A 71 -4.06 -19.60 -4.04
C ALA A 71 -3.40 -20.55 -3.02
N GLU A 72 -2.27 -20.16 -2.42
CA GLU A 72 -1.65 -20.93 -1.34
C GLU A 72 -2.33 -20.67 0.01
N LEU A 73 -3.15 -19.63 0.12
CA LEU A 73 -3.83 -19.25 1.34
C LEU A 73 -5.34 -19.51 1.24
N ARG A 74 -5.86 -20.23 2.24
CA ARG A 74 -7.31 -20.49 2.36
C ARG A 74 -8.14 -19.20 2.48
N HIS A 75 -7.55 -18.13 3.00
CA HIS A 75 -8.24 -16.86 3.15
C HIS A 75 -8.84 -16.37 1.82
N PHE A 76 -8.13 -16.53 0.71
CA PHE A 76 -8.61 -16.05 -0.59
C PHE A 76 -9.55 -17.01 -1.33
N SER A 77 -9.76 -18.24 -0.84
CA SER A 77 -10.65 -19.18 -1.52
C SER A 77 -12.13 -18.80 -1.45
N ASP A 78 -12.49 -17.88 -0.56
CA ASP A 78 -13.86 -17.40 -0.37
C ASP A 78 -14.20 -16.19 -1.26
N TYR A 79 -13.19 -15.54 -1.87
CA TYR A 79 -13.40 -14.44 -2.79
C TYR A 79 -14.04 -14.94 -4.08
N LYS A 80 -15.02 -14.17 -4.57
CA LYS A 80 -15.76 -14.46 -5.81
C LYS A 80 -15.39 -13.40 -6.83
N GLU A 81 -15.51 -13.73 -8.12
CA GLU A 81 -15.30 -12.76 -9.21
C GLU A 81 -13.89 -12.16 -9.28
N MET A 82 -12.91 -12.86 -8.71
CA MET A 82 -11.50 -12.50 -8.81
C MET A 82 -11.04 -12.48 -10.29
N PRO A 83 -10.19 -11.51 -10.69
CA PRO A 83 -9.65 -11.43 -12.04
C PRO A 83 -8.88 -12.69 -12.45
N GLU A 84 -8.78 -12.95 -13.76
CA GLU A 84 -8.00 -14.07 -14.26
C GLU A 84 -6.53 -13.99 -13.80
N GLY A 85 -5.98 -15.11 -13.32
CA GLY A 85 -4.60 -15.20 -12.86
C GLY A 85 -4.38 -14.78 -11.40
N TRP A 86 -5.43 -14.38 -10.67
CA TRP A 86 -5.35 -14.00 -9.26
C TRP A 86 -4.68 -15.05 -8.38
N GLU A 87 -4.79 -16.34 -8.74
CA GLU A 87 -4.18 -17.45 -8.03
C GLU A 87 -2.65 -17.32 -7.93
N ASN A 88 -2.04 -16.53 -8.82
CA ASN A 88 -0.60 -16.29 -8.88
C ASN A 88 -0.18 -14.95 -8.26
N TRP A 89 -1.13 -14.11 -7.85
CA TRP A 89 -0.81 -12.83 -7.22
C TRP A 89 -0.08 -13.04 -5.91
N LEU A 90 0.95 -12.22 -5.68
CA LEU A 90 1.81 -12.30 -4.52
C LEU A 90 1.22 -11.46 -3.39
N VAL A 91 1.04 -12.05 -2.21
CA VAL A 91 0.58 -11.31 -1.04
C VAL A 91 1.78 -10.58 -0.45
N LEU A 92 1.68 -9.26 -0.34
CA LEU A 92 2.75 -8.41 0.19
C LEU A 92 2.56 -8.11 1.68
N GLY A 93 1.32 -7.87 2.10
CA GLY A 93 1.02 -7.39 3.44
C GLY A 93 -0.42 -6.90 3.54
N GLU A 94 -0.65 -5.89 4.37
CA GLU A 94 -1.97 -5.31 4.57
C GLU A 94 -1.95 -3.80 4.80
N ILE A 95 -3.07 -3.15 4.51
CA ILE A 95 -3.40 -1.77 4.91
C ILE A 95 -4.74 -1.83 5.64
N PHE A 96 -4.79 -1.42 6.91
CA PHE A 96 -6.01 -1.50 7.74
C PHE A 96 -6.76 -2.84 7.64
N TYR A 97 -6.03 -3.95 7.76
CA TYR A 97 -6.53 -5.33 7.63
C TYR A 97 -6.91 -5.79 6.21
N ASP A 98 -6.93 -4.90 5.22
CA ASP A 98 -7.17 -5.29 3.85
C ASP A 98 -5.87 -5.83 3.22
N ALA A 99 -5.95 -6.99 2.58
CA ALA A 99 -4.79 -7.63 2.00
C ALA A 99 -4.29 -6.84 0.79
N VAL A 100 -2.99 -6.54 0.78
CA VAL A 100 -2.29 -5.91 -0.34
C VAL A 100 -1.58 -6.98 -1.14
N VAL A 101 -1.91 -7.08 -2.43
CA VAL A 101 -1.38 -8.10 -3.33
C VAL A 101 -0.83 -7.49 -4.61
N LEU A 102 0.16 -8.17 -5.20
CA LEU A 102 0.83 -7.78 -6.43
C LEU A 102 0.49 -8.79 -7.52
N ASP A 103 -0.02 -8.30 -8.65
CA ASP A 103 -0.03 -9.09 -9.88
C ASP A 103 1.40 -9.17 -10.45
N PRO A 104 2.04 -10.34 -10.47
CA PRO A 104 3.41 -10.45 -10.95
C PRO A 104 3.53 -10.11 -12.44
N LEU A 105 2.48 -10.24 -13.25
CA LEU A 105 2.57 -10.01 -14.70
C LEU A 105 2.53 -8.53 -15.05
N SER A 106 1.55 -7.79 -14.52
CA SER A 106 1.41 -6.35 -14.78
C SER A 106 2.25 -5.48 -13.85
N GLY A 107 2.59 -5.99 -12.66
CA GLY A 107 3.20 -5.20 -11.59
C GLY A 107 2.20 -4.32 -10.83
N THR A 108 0.91 -4.37 -11.16
CA THR A 108 -0.17 -3.62 -10.48
C THR A 108 -0.40 -4.15 -9.08
N VAL A 109 -0.63 -3.24 -8.15
CA VAL A 109 -0.92 -3.55 -6.75
C VAL A 109 -2.43 -3.39 -6.52
N TYR A 110 -3.01 -4.39 -5.86
CA TYR A 110 -4.43 -4.46 -5.54
C TYR A 110 -4.62 -4.55 -4.03
N CYS A 111 -5.78 -4.09 -3.59
CA CYS A 111 -6.33 -4.26 -2.27
C CYS A 111 -7.52 -5.23 -2.33
N LEU A 112 -7.53 -6.20 -1.44
CA LEU A 112 -8.58 -7.21 -1.27
C LEU A 112 -9.17 -7.03 0.13
N PRO A 113 -10.30 -6.32 0.26
CA PRO A 113 -10.88 -6.02 1.56
C PRO A 113 -11.47 -7.24 2.24
N ASP A 114 -11.24 -7.38 3.54
CA ASP A 114 -11.79 -8.51 4.29
C ASP A 114 -13.33 -8.48 4.28
N GLY A 115 -13.93 -9.63 3.99
CA GLY A 115 -15.39 -9.79 3.94
C GLY A 115 -16.09 -9.24 2.69
N GLU A 116 -15.40 -8.56 1.77
CA GLU A 116 -15.96 -8.10 0.50
C GLU A 116 -15.29 -8.83 -0.70
N PRO A 117 -16.06 -9.40 -1.64
CA PRO A 117 -15.50 -10.18 -2.74
C PRO A 117 -14.81 -9.33 -3.84
N GLY A 118 -14.47 -8.07 -3.57
CA GLY A 118 -13.93 -7.14 -4.55
C GLY A 118 -12.40 -7.12 -4.63
N THR A 119 -11.88 -6.84 -5.82
CA THR A 119 -10.46 -6.49 -6.02
C THR A 119 -10.35 -5.05 -6.50
N TYR A 120 -9.62 -4.23 -5.76
CA TYR A 120 -9.50 -2.80 -6.05
C TYR A 120 -8.05 -2.47 -6.38
N PRO A 121 -7.73 -2.00 -7.60
CA PRO A 121 -6.37 -1.59 -7.91
C PRO A 121 -6.04 -0.33 -7.10
N ILE A 122 -4.95 -0.38 -6.34
CA ILE A 122 -4.52 0.74 -5.48
C ILE A 122 -3.25 1.40 -5.99
N ASN A 123 -2.52 0.79 -6.92
CA ASN A 123 -1.43 1.44 -7.65
C ASN A 123 -1.18 0.74 -8.99
N GLN A 124 -0.84 1.49 -10.04
CA GLN A 124 -0.45 0.95 -11.34
C GLN A 124 0.83 0.11 -11.28
N SER A 125 1.68 0.33 -10.27
CA SER A 125 2.95 -0.36 -10.11
C SER A 125 3.38 -0.49 -8.66
N LEU A 126 4.21 -1.48 -8.35
CA LEU A 126 4.87 -1.58 -7.04
C LEU A 126 5.78 -0.36 -6.74
N ASP A 127 6.34 0.28 -7.77
CA ASP A 127 7.19 1.47 -7.62
C ASP A 127 6.38 2.68 -7.09
N SER A 128 5.17 2.89 -7.62
CA SER A 128 4.27 3.93 -7.11
C SER A 128 3.71 3.60 -5.73
N PHE A 129 3.41 2.32 -5.46
CA PHE A 129 3.01 1.88 -4.12
C PHE A 129 4.09 2.19 -3.07
N VAL A 130 5.35 1.82 -3.34
CA VAL A 130 6.47 2.11 -2.42
C VAL A 130 6.73 3.61 -2.31
N TYR A 131 6.56 4.37 -3.40
CA TYR A 131 6.63 5.83 -3.34
C TYR A 131 5.57 6.43 -2.39
N PHE A 132 4.36 5.89 -2.37
CA PHE A 132 3.31 6.38 -1.46
C PHE A 132 3.68 6.09 0.00
N ALA A 133 4.19 4.88 0.30
CA ALA A 133 4.70 4.54 1.62
C ALA A 133 5.86 5.46 2.06
N TYR A 134 6.77 5.79 1.14
CA TYR A 134 7.84 6.77 1.38
C TYR A 134 7.28 8.16 1.75
N LEU A 135 6.29 8.67 0.99
CA LEU A 135 5.72 9.98 1.25
C LEU A 135 5.04 10.04 2.62
N LEU A 136 4.34 8.97 3.01
CA LEU A 136 3.70 8.87 4.32
C LEU A 136 4.75 8.93 5.43
N GLU A 137 5.77 8.08 5.37
CA GLU A 137 6.82 8.08 6.41
C GLU A 137 7.60 9.40 6.47
N LEU A 138 7.84 10.04 5.32
CA LEU A 138 8.47 11.36 5.25
C LEU A 138 7.67 12.43 6.00
N GLU A 139 6.34 12.40 5.88
CA GLU A 139 5.44 13.37 6.51
C GLU A 139 4.96 12.95 7.89
N ARG A 140 5.32 11.76 8.36
CA ARG A 140 4.84 11.19 9.62
C ARG A 140 5.00 12.12 10.84
N PRO A 141 6.12 12.85 11.02
CA PRO A 141 6.22 13.83 12.10
C PRO A 141 5.17 14.96 12.06
N ASN A 142 4.51 15.16 10.92
CA ASN A 142 3.51 16.21 10.71
C ASN A 142 2.06 15.71 10.85
N TYR A 143 1.83 14.44 11.19
CA TYR A 143 0.46 13.89 11.39
C TYR A 143 0.36 12.77 12.44
N ASP A 144 1.45 12.25 12.98
CA ASP A 144 1.46 11.15 13.95
C ASP A 144 1.98 11.61 15.33
N PHE A 145 1.08 11.64 16.33
CA PHE A 145 1.40 12.05 17.70
C PHE A 145 2.33 11.08 18.43
N THR A 146 2.50 9.85 17.93
CA THR A 146 3.47 8.90 18.49
C THR A 146 4.91 9.26 18.13
N VAL A 147 5.10 10.11 17.11
CA VAL A 147 6.41 10.53 16.60
C VAL A 147 6.71 12.01 16.88
N SER A 148 5.68 12.86 16.99
CA SER A 148 5.81 14.29 17.30
C SER A 148 4.85 14.73 18.41
N ASP A 149 5.34 15.57 19.33
CA ASP A 149 4.51 16.15 20.40
C ASP A 149 3.52 17.21 19.87
N GLU A 150 3.80 17.79 18.70
CA GLU A 150 2.99 18.83 18.08
C GLU A 150 2.73 18.49 16.60
N ILE A 151 1.45 18.59 16.21
CA ILE A 151 0.98 18.45 14.83
C ILE A 151 0.36 19.79 14.42
N PRO A 152 1.09 20.61 13.65
CA PRO A 152 0.64 21.96 13.35
C PRO A 152 -0.46 22.02 12.29
N ASP A 153 -0.46 21.10 11.32
CA ASP A 153 -1.35 21.15 10.14
C ASP A 153 -1.47 19.79 9.45
N SER A 154 -2.12 18.82 10.09
CA SER A 154 -2.40 17.51 9.51
C SER A 154 -3.32 17.56 8.30
N GLU A 155 -4.29 18.46 8.28
CA GLU A 155 -5.19 18.69 7.16
C GLU A 155 -4.42 19.09 5.89
N GLY A 156 -3.56 20.11 6.00
CA GLY A 156 -2.71 20.56 4.91
C GLY A 156 -1.73 19.49 4.44
N VAL A 157 -1.24 18.66 5.36
CA VAL A 157 -0.39 17.50 5.05
C VAL A 157 -1.15 16.45 4.25
N ALA A 158 -2.36 16.06 4.66
CA ALA A 158 -3.20 15.11 3.93
C ALA A 158 -3.51 15.59 2.50
N MET A 159 -3.88 16.87 2.35
CA MET A 159 -4.13 17.48 1.03
C MET A 159 -2.87 17.48 0.14
N SER A 160 -1.72 17.83 0.71
CA SER A 160 -0.43 17.83 0.02
C SER A 160 0.01 16.42 -0.39
N LEU A 161 -0.17 15.43 0.49
CA LEU A 161 0.10 14.03 0.22
C LEU A 161 -0.77 13.52 -0.93
N ARG A 162 -2.08 13.73 -0.86
CA ARG A 162 -3.03 13.31 -1.91
C ARG A 162 -2.63 13.86 -3.28
N GLU A 163 -2.29 15.14 -3.37
CA GLU A 163 -1.89 15.75 -4.65
C GLU A 163 -0.55 15.20 -5.18
N ARG A 164 0.44 14.94 -4.30
CA ARG A 164 1.71 14.30 -4.70
C ARG A 164 1.51 12.86 -5.14
N MET A 165 0.72 12.10 -4.40
CA MET A 165 0.36 10.72 -4.72
C MET A 165 -0.36 10.66 -6.07
N ARG A 166 -1.41 11.47 -6.27
CA ARG A 166 -2.16 11.56 -7.53
C ARG A 166 -1.29 11.95 -8.72
N ARG A 167 -0.28 12.82 -8.53
CA ARG A 167 0.66 13.20 -9.59
C ARG A 167 1.59 12.04 -9.97
N ALA A 168 1.99 11.22 -9.00
CA ALA A 168 2.86 10.09 -9.23
C ALA A 168 2.11 8.88 -9.83
N ASP A 169 0.88 8.65 -9.36
CA ASP A 169 -0.01 7.59 -9.83
C ASP A 169 -1.47 8.05 -9.69
N PRO A 170 -2.16 8.41 -10.79
CA PRO A 170 -3.52 8.93 -10.73
C PRO A 170 -4.57 7.84 -10.50
N LEU A 171 -4.27 6.58 -10.84
CA LEU A 171 -5.22 5.46 -10.80
C LEU A 171 -6.05 5.39 -9.51
N PRO A 172 -5.47 5.54 -8.31
CA PRO A 172 -6.22 5.31 -7.07
C PRO A 172 -7.19 6.45 -6.74
N PHE A 173 -7.06 7.59 -7.42
CA PHE A 173 -7.82 8.81 -7.14
C PHE A 173 -8.75 9.21 -8.30
N GLU A 174 -8.80 8.43 -9.38
CA GLU A 174 -9.65 8.72 -10.54
C GLU A 174 -11.13 8.54 -10.18
N GLY A 175 -11.89 9.64 -10.20
CA GLY A 175 -13.32 9.63 -9.86
C GLY A 175 -13.60 9.44 -8.37
N VAL A 176 -12.58 9.59 -7.52
CA VAL A 176 -12.68 9.46 -6.07
C VAL A 176 -12.63 10.85 -5.44
N GLU A 177 -13.67 11.19 -4.68
CA GLU A 177 -13.68 12.38 -3.84
C GLU A 177 -12.75 12.19 -2.62
N PRO A 178 -12.05 13.23 -2.14
CA PRO A 178 -11.30 13.12 -0.89
C PRO A 178 -12.20 12.71 0.28
N ALA A 179 -11.64 12.00 1.27
CA ALA A 179 -12.38 11.58 2.47
C ALA A 179 -13.00 12.76 3.25
N TRP A 180 -12.32 13.91 3.25
CA TRP A 180 -12.78 15.16 3.88
C TRP A 180 -13.64 16.05 2.97
N SER A 181 -14.12 15.54 1.83
CA SER A 181 -14.95 16.32 0.90
C SER A 181 -16.34 16.57 1.49
N GLU A 182 -16.75 17.84 1.59
CA GLU A 182 -18.15 18.17 1.93
C GLU A 182 -19.14 17.79 0.81
N GLU A 183 -18.63 17.48 -0.40
CA GLU A 183 -19.45 17.13 -1.56
C GLU A 183 -19.88 15.65 -1.58
N PHE A 184 -19.23 14.81 -0.76
CA PHE A 184 -19.49 13.37 -0.71
C PHE A 184 -19.56 12.86 0.73
N ASP A 185 -20.71 12.33 1.11
CA ASP A 185 -20.92 11.73 2.42
C ASP A 185 -20.45 10.27 2.40
N TRP A 186 -19.21 10.04 2.83
CA TRP A 186 -18.62 8.70 2.96
C TRP A 186 -19.27 7.85 4.06
N GLU A 187 -20.07 8.45 4.95
CA GLU A 187 -20.76 7.76 6.03
C GLU A 187 -22.21 7.39 5.67
N ALA A 188 -22.69 7.77 4.47
CA ALA A 188 -24.03 7.44 4.02
C ALA A 188 -24.21 5.92 3.89
N ASP A 189 -25.40 5.41 4.26
CA ASP A 189 -25.72 3.96 4.23
C ASP A 189 -25.52 3.32 2.85
N ASP A 190 -25.61 4.11 1.77
CA ASP A 190 -25.44 3.69 0.38
C ASP A 190 -24.12 4.15 -0.25
N ALA A 191 -23.23 4.76 0.54
CA ALA A 191 -21.89 5.11 0.08
C ALA A 191 -21.12 3.84 -0.34
N PRO A 192 -20.34 3.89 -1.44
CA PRO A 192 -19.40 2.83 -1.73
C PRO A 192 -18.31 2.82 -0.66
N ARG A 193 -17.61 1.69 -0.55
CA ARG A 193 -16.42 1.59 0.29
C ARG A 193 -15.42 2.69 -0.09
N MET A 194 -14.89 3.38 0.91
CA MET A 194 -13.81 4.35 0.74
C MET A 194 -12.55 3.63 0.22
N PRO A 195 -11.90 4.13 -0.85
CA PRO A 195 -10.67 3.54 -1.37
C PRO A 195 -9.54 3.54 -0.33
N ALA A 196 -8.71 2.50 -0.34
CA ALA A 196 -7.69 2.27 0.69
C ALA A 196 -6.77 3.48 0.95
N TRP A 197 -6.33 4.17 -0.11
CA TRP A 197 -5.49 5.35 0.05
C TRP A 197 -6.25 6.56 0.61
N ASP A 198 -7.53 6.74 0.30
CA ASP A 198 -8.34 7.80 0.92
C ASP A 198 -8.66 7.46 2.39
N VAL A 199 -8.78 6.18 2.77
CA VAL A 199 -8.83 5.77 4.20
C VAL A 199 -7.54 6.16 4.92
N VAL A 200 -6.37 5.86 4.35
CA VAL A 200 -5.06 6.28 4.89
C VAL A 200 -4.98 7.79 5.02
N LEU A 201 -5.35 8.52 3.97
CA LEU A 201 -5.30 9.98 3.98
C LEU A 201 -6.32 10.61 4.93
N SER A 202 -7.46 9.97 5.19
CA SER A 202 -8.41 10.36 6.24
C SER A 202 -7.79 10.26 7.63
N ASN A 203 -7.06 9.17 7.91
CA ASN A 203 -6.36 9.02 9.19
C ASN A 203 -5.26 10.07 9.36
N VAL A 204 -4.52 10.37 8.28
CA VAL A 204 -3.57 11.50 8.26
C VAL A 204 -4.29 12.83 8.54
N TYR A 205 -5.41 13.09 7.88
CA TYR A 205 -6.20 14.33 8.03
C TYR A 205 -6.67 14.51 9.48
N GLU A 206 -7.17 13.43 10.11
CA GLU A 206 -7.66 13.44 11.49
C GLU A 206 -6.54 13.31 12.54
N SER A 207 -5.30 13.06 12.12
CA SER A 207 -4.16 12.75 13.01
C SER A 207 -4.40 11.53 13.90
N ILE A 208 -5.12 10.55 13.38
CA ILE A 208 -5.31 9.26 14.02
C ILE A 208 -4.08 8.41 13.66
N GLY A 209 -3.12 8.38 14.57
CA GLY A 209 -1.99 7.46 14.57
C GLY A 209 -2.32 6.12 15.23
#